data_AF-A0A847ESD5-F1
#
_entry.id   AF-A0A847ESD5-F1
#
_cell.length_a   1.000
_cell.length_b   1.000
_cell.length_c   1.000
_cell.angle_alpha   90.00
_cell.angle_beta   90.00
_cell.angle_gamma   90.00
#
_symmetry.space_group_name_H-M   'P 1'
#
loop_
_entity.id
_entity.type
_entity.pdbx_description
1 polymer ?
#
loop_
_entity_poly.entity_id
_entity_poly.type
_entity_poly.pdbx_seq_one_letter_code
_entity_poly.pdbx_strand_id
1 'polypeptide(L)'
;MESIKDILSKLTERKTEQQPQGELFDTEKFSKKKVVINDKHKYISKEYQYYGLSLAGKLGDSKRATMYIKWAKEKPRVILEKAYSFAIDYPNAKDRSRIFMWKVKELEKENSVKEK
;
A
#
# COMPACT_ATOMS: atom_id res chain seq x y z
N MET A 1 53.39 39.09 9.01
CA MET A 1 53.41 37.90 8.13
C MET A 1 52.64 36.82 8.87
N GLU A 2 51.46 36.42 8.41
CA GLU A 2 50.76 35.28 9.03
C GLU A 2 51.64 34.03 8.86
N SER A 3 51.83 33.24 9.93
CA SER A 3 52.65 32.03 9.89
C SER A 3 51.98 31.00 8.98
N ILE A 4 52.78 30.23 8.22
CA ILE A 4 52.27 29.11 7.42
C ILE A 4 51.42 28.16 8.26
N LYS A 5 51.74 28.04 9.56
CA LYS A 5 50.99 27.25 10.55
C LYS A 5 49.60 27.82 10.85
N ASP A 6 49.46 29.15 10.90
CA ASP A 6 48.19 29.85 11.12
C ASP A 6 47.30 29.82 9.87
N ILE A 7 47.93 29.82 8.69
CA ILE A 7 47.23 29.60 7.42
C ILE A 7 46.71 28.16 7.34
N LEU A 8 47.49 27.18 7.82
CA LEU A 8 47.12 25.76 7.85
C LEU A 8 46.01 25.46 8.88
N SER A 9 46.05 26.10 10.05
CA SER A 9 44.98 25.96 11.06
C SER A 9 43.68 26.56 10.56
N LYS A 10 43.71 27.76 9.96
CA LYS A 10 42.54 28.38 9.29
C LYS A 10 42.02 27.58 8.10
N LEU A 11 42.86 26.80 7.41
CA LEU A 11 42.43 25.87 6.35
C LEU A 11 41.78 24.61 6.92
N THR A 12 42.21 24.19 8.10
CA THR A 12 41.68 23.02 8.82
C THR A 12 40.33 23.35 9.47
N GLU A 13 40.17 24.54 10.06
CA GLU A 13 38.92 25.06 10.62
C GLU A 13 37.85 25.34 9.54
N ARG A 14 38.25 25.74 8.33
CA ARG A 14 37.31 25.93 7.21
C ARG A 14 36.67 24.64 6.71
N LYS A 15 37.22 23.47 7.02
CA LYS A 15 36.57 22.16 6.72
C LYS A 15 35.47 21.80 7.73
N THR A 16 35.44 22.42 8.90
CA THR A 16 34.43 22.15 9.95
C THR A 16 33.21 23.07 9.89
N GLU A 17 33.22 24.11 9.06
CA GLU A 17 32.14 25.12 9.00
C GLU A 17 31.51 25.28 7.61
N GLN A 18 31.38 24.18 6.87
CA GLN A 18 30.33 24.10 5.87
C GLN A 18 29.21 23.30 6.52
N GLN A 19 28.20 24.00 7.06
CA GLN A 19 26.95 23.32 7.34
C GLN A 19 26.53 22.64 6.03
N PRO A 20 26.44 21.30 5.99
CA PRO A 20 25.88 20.66 4.82
C PRO A 20 24.48 21.25 4.67
N GLN A 21 24.10 21.70 3.47
CA GLN A 21 22.72 22.02 3.13
C GLN A 21 21.83 20.75 3.15
N GLY A 22 21.98 19.90 4.16
CA GLY A 22 21.27 18.65 4.40
C GLY A 22 20.28 18.76 5.55
N GLU A 23 20.09 19.92 6.17
CA GLU A 23 19.12 20.07 7.28
C GLU A 23 17.67 20.28 6.82
N LEU A 24 17.42 20.55 5.53
CA LEU A 24 16.05 20.85 5.09
C LEU A 24 15.19 19.60 4.86
N PHE A 25 15.81 18.47 4.54
CA PHE A 25 15.12 17.18 4.40
C PHE A 25 15.93 16.09 5.08
N ASP A 26 15.52 15.76 6.31
CA ASP A 26 16.08 14.68 7.10
C ASP A 26 15.68 13.32 6.48
N THR A 27 16.40 12.92 5.42
CA THR A 27 16.06 11.73 4.64
C THR A 27 16.12 10.46 5.47
N GLU A 28 16.88 10.42 6.56
CA GLU A 28 16.91 9.28 7.49
C GLU A 28 15.67 9.20 8.37
N LYS A 29 15.08 10.34 8.72
CA LYS A 29 13.82 10.44 9.47
C LYS A 29 12.62 9.93 8.65
N PHE A 30 12.65 10.14 7.34
CA PHE A 30 11.60 9.72 6.39
C PHE A 30 11.93 8.45 5.60
N SER A 31 13.21 8.04 5.55
CA SER A 31 13.64 6.71 5.12
C SER A 31 13.03 5.76 6.12
N LYS A 32 11.91 5.16 5.73
CA LYS A 32 11.15 4.24 6.56
C LYS A 32 12.08 3.12 7.00
N LYS A 33 12.66 3.28 8.19
CA LYS A 33 13.28 2.26 9.02
C LYS A 33 12.45 1.01 8.85
N LYS A 34 12.94 0.05 8.04
CA LYS A 34 12.30 -1.19 7.59
C LYS A 34 10.78 -1.11 7.57
N VAL A 35 10.15 -1.10 6.38
CA VAL A 35 8.70 -1.35 6.24
C VAL A 35 8.29 -2.35 7.32
N VAL A 36 7.61 -1.86 8.35
CA VAL A 36 7.13 -2.69 9.45
C VAL A 36 5.92 -3.38 8.85
N ILE A 37 6.19 -4.35 7.96
CA ILE A 37 5.29 -5.47 7.74
C ILE A 37 5.32 -6.15 9.09
N ASN A 38 4.46 -5.65 9.97
CA ASN A 38 4.29 -6.05 11.35
C ASN A 38 4.43 -7.57 11.41
N ASP A 39 5.44 -8.10 12.13
CA ASP A 39 5.60 -9.56 12.31
C ASP A 39 4.33 -10.20 12.93
N LYS A 40 3.40 -9.38 13.44
CA LYS A 40 2.04 -9.75 13.83
C LYS A 40 1.22 -10.36 12.68
N HIS A 41 1.48 -10.03 11.43
CA HIS A 41 0.80 -10.60 10.26
C HIS A 41 1.70 -11.64 9.57
N LYS A 42 2.12 -12.66 10.31
CA LYS A 42 3.02 -13.74 9.89
C LYS A 42 2.67 -14.39 8.53
N TYR A 43 1.42 -14.25 8.06
CA TYR A 43 0.92 -14.90 6.85
C TYR A 43 0.51 -13.93 5.71
N ILE A 44 0.73 -12.62 5.85
CA ILE A 44 0.41 -11.64 4.80
C ILE A 44 1.72 -11.11 4.21
N SER A 45 2.15 -11.69 3.10
CA SER A 45 3.39 -11.33 2.41
C SER A 45 3.16 -10.47 1.17
N LYS A 46 1.98 -10.54 0.55
CA LYS A 46 1.66 -9.84 -0.70
C LYS A 46 0.44 -8.94 -0.56
N GLU A 47 0.40 -7.87 -1.35
CA GLU A 47 -0.67 -6.86 -1.33
C GLU A 47 -2.04 -7.48 -1.60
N TYR A 48 -2.16 -8.36 -2.60
CA TYR A 48 -3.44 -9.02 -2.90
C TYR A 48 -3.97 -9.89 -1.74
N GLN A 49 -3.09 -10.41 -0.87
CA GLN A 49 -3.52 -11.17 0.32
C GLN A 49 -4.16 -10.23 1.33
N TYR A 50 -3.51 -9.09 1.59
CA TYR A 50 -4.06 -8.04 2.44
C TYR A 50 -5.39 -7.53 1.89
N TYR A 51 -5.45 -7.23 0.59
CA TYR A 51 -6.65 -6.73 -0.05
C TYR A 51 -7.81 -7.74 0.01
N GLY A 52 -7.56 -9.02 -0.29
CA GLY A 52 -8.58 -10.06 -0.17
C GLY A 52 -9.11 -10.23 1.26
N LEU A 53 -8.25 -10.18 2.27
CA LEU A 53 -8.65 -10.20 3.68
C LEU A 53 -9.46 -8.96 4.07
N SER A 54 -9.03 -7.78 3.61
CA SER A 54 -9.73 -6.51 3.83
C SER A 54 -11.15 -6.55 3.23
N LEU A 55 -11.29 -7.03 2.00
CA LEU A 55 -12.60 -7.22 1.35
C LEU A 55 -13.50 -8.18 2.13
N ALA A 56 -12.97 -9.32 2.56
CA ALA A 56 -13.71 -10.30 3.36
C ALA A 56 -14.23 -9.68 4.67
N GLY A 57 -13.38 -8.91 5.37
CA GLY A 57 -13.76 -8.19 6.59
C GLY A 57 -14.83 -7.12 6.33
N LYS A 58 -14.63 -6.29 5.30
CA LYS A 58 -15.59 -5.24 4.90
C LYS A 58 -16.97 -5.79 4.53
N LEU A 59 -17.01 -6.95 3.86
CA LEU A 59 -18.25 -7.63 3.48
C LEU A 59 -18.84 -8.50 4.59
N GLY A 60 -18.14 -8.65 5.72
CA GLY A 60 -18.58 -9.49 6.86
C GLY A 60 -18.51 -10.99 6.57
N ASP A 61 -17.64 -11.43 5.67
CA ASP A 61 -17.57 -12.81 5.15
C ASP A 61 -16.19 -13.43 5.34
N SER A 62 -15.72 -13.45 6.59
CA SER A 62 -14.42 -14.02 6.96
C SER A 62 -14.32 -15.52 6.68
N LYS A 63 -15.45 -16.24 6.63
CA LYS A 63 -15.48 -17.69 6.34
C LYS A 63 -14.95 -18.02 4.95
N ARG A 64 -15.13 -17.12 3.98
CA ARG A 64 -14.68 -17.28 2.59
C ARG A 64 -13.45 -16.44 2.25
N ALA A 65 -12.65 -16.04 3.26
CA ALA A 65 -11.46 -15.20 3.09
C ALA A 65 -10.49 -15.70 2.00
N THR A 66 -10.27 -17.02 1.92
CA THR A 66 -9.40 -17.64 0.91
C THR A 66 -9.87 -17.38 -0.52
N MET A 67 -11.19 -17.35 -0.74
CA MET A 67 -11.79 -17.05 -2.04
C MET A 67 -11.54 -15.59 -2.44
N TYR A 68 -11.71 -14.65 -1.51
CA TYR A 68 -11.42 -13.23 -1.77
C TYR A 68 -9.94 -12.99 -2.07
N ILE A 69 -9.03 -13.66 -1.35
CA ILE A 69 -7.59 -13.62 -1.65
C ILE A 69 -7.31 -14.15 -3.06
N LYS A 70 -7.93 -15.28 -3.45
CA LYS A 70 -7.78 -15.86 -4.79
C LYS A 70 -8.26 -14.87 -5.86
N TRP A 71 -9.44 -14.27 -5.69
CA TRP A 71 -9.97 -13.29 -6.63
C TRP A 71 -9.12 -12.02 -6.70
N ALA A 72 -8.61 -11.53 -5.58
CA ALA A 72 -7.68 -10.40 -5.55
C ALA A 72 -6.39 -10.69 -6.33
N LYS A 73 -5.97 -11.96 -6.40
CA LYS A 73 -4.79 -12.39 -7.16
C LYS A 73 -5.08 -12.52 -8.66
N GLU A 74 -6.26 -13.03 -9.03
CA GLU A 74 -6.59 -13.43 -10.40
C GLU A 74 -7.30 -12.32 -11.21
N LYS A 75 -8.13 -11.51 -10.55
CA LYS A 75 -9.02 -10.56 -11.21
C LYS A 75 -8.43 -9.14 -11.19
N PRO A 76 -8.67 -8.32 -12.23
CA PRO A 76 -8.29 -6.92 -12.22
C PRO A 76 -8.91 -6.18 -11.02
N ARG A 77 -8.09 -5.40 -10.31
CA ARG A 77 -8.53 -4.66 -9.12
C ARG A 77 -9.73 -3.76 -9.37
N VAL A 78 -9.79 -3.14 -10.56
CA VAL A 78 -10.89 -2.26 -10.99
C VAL A 78 -12.25 -2.96 -10.90
N ILE A 79 -12.33 -4.26 -11.24
CA ILE A 79 -13.59 -5.02 -11.18
C ILE A 79 -14.02 -5.21 -9.73
N LEU A 80 -13.08 -5.58 -8.85
CA LEU A 80 -13.36 -5.82 -7.44
C LEU A 80 -13.77 -4.54 -6.72
N GLU A 81 -13.10 -3.42 -6.96
CA GLU A 81 -13.44 -2.13 -6.35
C GLU A 81 -14.82 -1.63 -6.80
N LYS A 82 -15.15 -1.75 -8.10
CA LYS A 82 -16.48 -1.41 -8.62
C LYS A 82 -17.58 -2.29 -8.02
N ALA A 83 -17.35 -3.60 -7.93
CA ALA A 83 -18.31 -4.50 -7.32
C ALA A 83 -18.47 -4.24 -5.81
N TYR A 84 -17.39 -3.88 -5.12
CA TYR A 84 -17.44 -3.50 -3.71
C TYR A 84 -18.23 -2.21 -3.50
N SER A 85 -17.96 -1.17 -4.30
CA SER A 85 -18.70 0.09 -4.27
C SER A 85 -20.20 -0.13 -4.47
N PHE A 86 -20.59 -1.02 -5.39
CA PHE A 86 -21.99 -1.37 -5.58
C PHE A 86 -22.60 -2.11 -4.38
N ALA A 87 -21.84 -3.02 -3.76
CA ALA A 87 -22.35 -3.82 -2.64
C ALA A 87 -22.54 -3.01 -1.35
N ILE A 88 -21.77 -1.94 -1.13
CA ILE A 88 -21.89 -1.09 0.07
C ILE A 88 -23.14 -0.20 0.05
N ASP A 89 -23.69 0.09 -1.14
CA ASP A 89 -24.92 0.88 -1.31
C ASP A 89 -26.16 0.16 -0.72
N TYR A 90 -26.04 -1.13 -0.39
CA TYR A 90 -27.09 -1.95 0.22
C TYR A 90 -26.75 -2.31 1.68
N PRO A 91 -26.80 -1.37 2.64
CA PRO A 91 -26.40 -1.63 4.03
C PRO A 91 -27.32 -2.63 4.75
N ASN A 92 -28.60 -2.66 4.40
CA ASN A 92 -29.61 -3.54 5.01
C ASN A 92 -29.71 -4.93 4.34
N ALA A 93 -28.86 -5.22 3.36
CA ALA A 93 -28.89 -6.50 2.67
C ALA A 93 -28.42 -7.63 3.61
N LYS A 94 -29.18 -8.73 3.62
CA LYS A 94 -28.89 -9.93 4.41
C LYS A 94 -27.48 -10.48 4.14
N ASP A 95 -27.08 -10.53 2.87
CA ASP A 95 -25.79 -11.07 2.43
C ASP A 95 -25.09 -10.14 1.42
N ARG A 96 -24.47 -9.06 1.88
CA ARG A 96 -23.69 -8.13 1.03
C ARG A 96 -22.60 -8.84 0.23
N SER A 97 -22.01 -9.89 0.79
CA SER A 97 -21.04 -10.75 0.12
C SER A 97 -21.57 -11.39 -1.16
N ARG A 98 -22.85 -11.79 -1.20
CA ARG A 98 -23.46 -12.39 -2.40
C ARG A 98 -23.71 -11.34 -3.48
N ILE A 99 -24.15 -10.15 -3.09
CA ILE A 99 -24.33 -9.01 -4.01
C ILE A 99 -23.00 -8.67 -4.68
N PHE A 100 -21.94 -8.59 -3.88
CA PHE A 100 -20.57 -8.41 -4.38
C PHE A 100 -20.19 -9.49 -5.40
N MET A 101 -20.34 -10.78 -5.04
CA MET A 101 -19.97 -11.89 -5.94
C MET A 101 -20.76 -11.89 -7.24
N TRP A 102 -22.07 -11.60 -7.17
CA TRP A 102 -22.92 -11.45 -8.34
C TRP A 102 -22.44 -10.31 -9.24
N LYS A 103 -22.15 -9.14 -8.64
CA LYS A 103 -21.69 -7.96 -9.38
C LYS A 103 -20.33 -8.16 -10.02
N VAL A 104 -19.40 -8.85 -9.36
CA VAL A 104 -18.12 -9.25 -9.96
C VAL A 104 -18.34 -10.06 -11.23
N LYS A 105 -19.24 -11.07 -11.18
CA LYS A 105 -19.52 -11.93 -12.34
C LYS A 105 -20.21 -11.17 -13.47
N GLU A 106 -21.06 -10.20 -13.15
CA GLU A 106 -21.70 -9.31 -14.14
C GLU A 106 -20.65 -8.44 -14.84
N LEU A 107 -19.79 -7.75 -14.09
CA LEU A 107 -18.74 -6.88 -14.64
C LEU A 107 -17.71 -7.65 -15.49
N GLU A 108 -17.40 -8.90 -15.13
CA GLU A 108 -16.55 -9.77 -15.95
C GLU A 108 -17.17 -10.09 -17.31
N LYS A 109 -18.48 -10.37 -17.33
CA LYS A 109 -19.21 -10.59 -18.59
C LYS A 109 -19.19 -9.34 -19.44
N GLU A 110 -19.49 -8.18 -18.87
CA GLU A 110 -19.47 -6.91 -19.60
C GLU A 110 -18.09 -6.61 -20.22
N ASN A 111 -17.01 -6.88 -19.49
CA ASN A 111 -15.66 -6.70 -20.03
C ASN A 111 -15.36 -7.70 -21.15
N SER A 112 -15.76 -8.97 -21.01
CA SER A 112 -15.55 -9.97 -22.06
C SER A 112 -16.33 -9.69 -23.34
N VAL A 113 -17.44 -8.95 -23.26
CA VAL A 113 -18.23 -8.52 -24.42
C VAL A 113 -17.58 -7.33 -25.11
N LYS A 114 -16.92 -6.42 -24.37
CA LYS A 114 -16.25 -5.24 -24.92
C LYS A 114 -14.95 -5.56 -25.65
N GLU A 115 -14.31 -6.68 -25.32
CA GLU A 115 -13.09 -7.15 -26.00
C GLU A 115 -13.38 -7.90 -27.31
N LYS A 116 -14.65 -8.16 -27.64
CA LYS A 116 -15.10 -8.78 -28.88
C LYS A 116 -15.68 -7.75 -29.84
#